data_AF-A0A939C2W8-F1
#
_entry.id   AF-A0A939C2W8-F1
#
_cell.length_a   1.000
_cell.length_b   1.000
_cell.length_c   1.000
_cell.angle_alpha   90.00
_cell.angle_beta   90.00
_cell.angle_gamma   90.00
#
_symmetry.space_group_name_H-M   'P 1'
#
loop_
_entity.id
_entity.type
_entity.pdbx_description
1 polymer ?
#
loop_
_entity_poly.entity_id
_entity_poly.type
_entity_poly.pdbx_seq_one_letter_code
_entity_poly.pdbx_strand_id
1 'polypeptide(L)'
;MTVELHPDFAGLQVHPGESTITGRPELFSMTNVLAFGAAADRPTHVPVELGRSGSMALWESTGAADQLPFWNTVYDGDTYLYIVHGSVRVEFKETDGDEHYGGYLARTGDLFKLPNAVAHRTFSGDGKRRVTLEIMPDNPLWALRGTRPITVDRSGSIGGFTFTVRDQDVLVTTRAGEIACPRDTFGRALRALSAWELHLGHNELDGGLTVHDQGETAVLMVPGYAETLDGTALTGVFRGLLDELGLA
;
A
#
# COMPACT_ATOMS: atom_id res chain seq x y z
N MET A 1 -20.42 14.39 -21.34
CA MET A 1 -21.06 13.52 -22.36
C MET A 1 -21.44 12.24 -21.64
N THR A 2 -22.72 11.93 -21.52
CA THR A 2 -23.20 10.72 -20.82
C THR A 2 -23.00 9.53 -21.75
N VAL A 3 -22.17 8.56 -21.36
CA VAL A 3 -21.97 7.33 -22.13
C VAL A 3 -23.11 6.37 -21.81
N GLU A 4 -23.79 5.84 -22.83
CA GLU A 4 -24.84 4.84 -22.65
C GLU A 4 -24.20 3.51 -22.24
N LEU A 5 -24.57 3.01 -21.05
CA LEU A 5 -24.03 1.77 -20.51
C LEU A 5 -24.67 0.55 -21.19
N HIS A 6 -23.95 -0.57 -21.20
CA HIS A 6 -24.52 -1.86 -21.62
C HIS A 6 -25.77 -2.22 -20.77
N PRO A 7 -26.80 -2.90 -21.33
CA PRO A 7 -28.03 -3.23 -20.61
C PRO A 7 -27.84 -3.93 -19.26
N ASP A 8 -26.84 -4.81 -19.14
CA ASP A 8 -26.50 -5.49 -17.87
C ASP A 8 -26.06 -4.52 -16.76
N PHE A 9 -25.68 -3.29 -17.12
CA PHE A 9 -25.27 -2.22 -16.21
C PHE A 9 -26.24 -1.04 -16.21
N ALA A 10 -27.41 -1.14 -16.85
CA ALA A 10 -28.36 -0.03 -17.03
C ALA A 10 -28.89 0.56 -15.71
N GLY A 11 -28.83 -0.19 -14.61
CA GLY A 11 -29.21 0.28 -13.27
C GLY A 11 -28.08 0.94 -12.47
N LEU A 12 -26.84 0.93 -12.97
CA LEU A 12 -25.68 1.46 -12.26
C LEU A 12 -25.46 2.94 -12.60
N GLN A 13 -25.35 3.77 -11.56
CA GLN A 13 -24.88 5.14 -11.73
C GLN A 13 -23.34 5.12 -11.77
N VAL A 14 -22.78 5.40 -12.95
CA VAL A 14 -21.33 5.44 -13.16
C VAL A 14 -20.87 6.90 -13.23
N HIS A 15 -19.94 7.25 -12.34
CA HIS A 15 -19.25 8.53 -12.34
C HIS A 15 -17.75 8.24 -12.49
N PRO A 16 -17.13 8.54 -13.65
CA PRO A 16 -15.69 8.35 -13.82
C PRO A 16 -14.92 9.09 -12.74
N GLY A 17 -13.82 8.51 -12.28
CA GLY A 17 -12.89 9.18 -11.39
C GLY A 17 -12.21 10.37 -12.04
N GLU A 18 -11.40 11.06 -11.24
CA GLU A 18 -10.63 12.23 -11.64
C GLU A 18 -9.15 12.04 -11.29
N SER A 19 -8.25 12.53 -12.14
CA SER A 19 -6.82 12.53 -11.90
C SER A 19 -6.28 13.95 -11.91
N THR A 20 -5.52 14.32 -10.89
CA THR A 20 -4.74 15.56 -10.87
C THR A 20 -3.28 15.18 -10.76
N ILE A 21 -2.56 15.16 -11.88
CA ILE A 21 -1.15 14.78 -11.94
C ILE A 21 -0.32 16.02 -12.25
N THR A 22 0.62 16.35 -11.37
CA THR A 22 1.46 17.55 -11.44
C THR A 22 2.90 17.24 -11.81
N GLY A 23 3.33 15.97 -11.71
CA GLY A 23 4.66 15.50 -12.08
C GLY A 23 4.61 14.11 -12.71
N ARG A 24 5.54 13.83 -13.63
CA ARG A 24 5.70 12.53 -14.32
C ARG A 24 4.39 11.96 -14.93
N PRO A 25 3.60 12.74 -15.70
CA PRO A 25 2.29 12.31 -16.22
C PRO A 25 2.33 11.02 -17.05
N GLU A 26 3.49 10.70 -17.64
CA GLU A 26 3.70 9.47 -18.41
C GLU A 26 3.60 8.18 -17.59
N LEU A 27 3.69 8.27 -16.26
CA LEU A 27 3.59 7.10 -15.37
C LEU A 27 2.14 6.71 -15.06
N PHE A 28 1.19 7.62 -15.28
CA PHE A 28 -0.16 7.53 -14.72
C PHE A 28 -1.21 7.22 -15.80
N SER A 29 -2.17 6.35 -15.48
CA SER A 29 -3.29 5.99 -16.35
C SER A 29 -4.49 5.55 -15.53
N MET A 30 -5.68 5.98 -15.95
CA MET A 30 -6.97 5.65 -15.34
C MET A 30 -8.03 5.47 -16.43
N THR A 31 -8.88 4.48 -16.26
CA THR A 31 -9.98 4.16 -17.19
C THR A 31 -11.19 3.67 -16.39
N ASN A 32 -12.39 4.15 -16.70
CA ASN A 32 -13.62 3.61 -16.13
C ASN A 32 -14.15 2.47 -17.02
N VAL A 33 -13.98 1.22 -16.57
CA VAL A 33 -14.30 0.02 -17.33
C VAL A 33 -15.81 -0.11 -17.60
N LEU A 34 -16.65 0.31 -16.65
CA LEU A 34 -18.11 0.28 -16.80
C LEU A 34 -18.59 1.32 -17.83
N ALA A 35 -18.00 2.52 -17.82
CA ALA A 35 -18.31 3.59 -18.77
C ALA A 35 -17.85 3.28 -20.20
N PHE A 36 -16.87 2.39 -20.38
CA PHE A 36 -16.38 1.97 -21.70
C PHE A 36 -17.31 0.98 -22.43
N GLY A 37 -18.59 0.89 -22.02
CA GLY A 37 -19.61 -0.05 -22.49
C GLY A 37 -19.57 -0.34 -23.99
N ALA A 38 -18.81 -1.37 -24.39
CA ALA A 38 -18.80 -1.96 -25.73
C ALA A 38 -17.84 -3.16 -25.78
N ALA A 39 -18.12 -4.24 -25.02
CA ALA A 39 -17.39 -5.50 -25.21
C ALA A 39 -18.27 -6.65 -25.75
N ALA A 40 -19.59 -6.54 -25.71
CA ALA A 40 -20.46 -7.71 -25.94
C ALA A 40 -20.81 -8.00 -27.41
N ASP A 41 -20.74 -7.04 -28.33
CA ASP A 41 -21.39 -7.20 -29.65
C ASP A 41 -20.46 -7.56 -30.82
N ARG A 42 -19.18 -7.84 -30.58
CA ARG A 42 -18.22 -8.19 -31.64
C ARG A 42 -17.36 -9.37 -31.23
N PRO A 43 -16.97 -10.28 -32.16
CA PRO A 43 -15.96 -11.28 -31.88
C PRO A 43 -14.71 -10.58 -31.32
N THR A 44 -14.42 -10.80 -30.04
CA THR A 44 -13.27 -10.20 -29.39
C THR A 44 -12.03 -10.82 -30.03
N HIS A 45 -11.21 -10.01 -30.71
CA HIS A 45 -9.84 -10.41 -31.01
C HIS A 45 -9.15 -10.59 -29.67
N VAL A 46 -8.95 -11.84 -29.26
CA VAL A 46 -8.13 -12.19 -28.09
C VAL A 46 -6.68 -12.14 -28.58
N PRO A 47 -5.92 -11.06 -28.35
CA PRO A 47 -4.51 -11.05 -28.71
C PRO A 47 -3.81 -12.22 -28.02
N VAL A 48 -2.96 -12.91 -28.77
CA VAL A 48 -2.14 -14.03 -28.27
C VAL A 48 -1.26 -13.63 -27.08
N GLU A 49 -1.10 -12.32 -26.86
CA GLU A 49 -0.33 -11.70 -25.77
C GLU A 49 -1.08 -11.60 -24.43
N LEU A 50 -2.41 -11.82 -24.38
CA LEU A 50 -3.13 -11.96 -23.10
C LEU A 50 -2.59 -13.15 -22.28
N GLY A 51 -1.98 -14.14 -22.94
CA GLY A 51 -1.27 -15.26 -22.30
C GLY A 51 0.18 -14.97 -21.90
N ARG A 52 0.65 -13.73 -22.04
CA ARG A 52 2.00 -13.28 -21.63
C ARG A 52 2.01 -12.31 -20.45
N SER A 53 0.88 -12.11 -19.77
CA SER A 53 0.97 -11.65 -18.37
C SER A 53 1.70 -12.77 -17.63
N GLY A 54 2.82 -12.48 -16.97
CA GLY A 54 3.41 -13.42 -16.01
C GLY A 54 2.39 -13.86 -14.95
N SER A 55 2.81 -14.65 -13.98
CA SER A 55 1.94 -14.94 -12.83
C SER A 55 1.49 -13.62 -12.20
N MET A 56 0.18 -13.34 -12.26
CA MET A 56 -0.45 -12.19 -11.63
C MET A 56 -1.25 -12.71 -10.44
N ALA A 57 -1.13 -12.06 -9.29
CA ALA A 57 -1.99 -12.28 -8.15
C ALA A 57 -3.21 -11.33 -8.22
N LEU A 58 -4.38 -11.88 -7.91
CA LEU A 58 -5.61 -11.12 -7.71
C LEU A 58 -5.90 -11.09 -6.22
N TRP A 59 -5.88 -9.89 -5.64
CA TRP A 59 -6.11 -9.73 -4.21
C TRP A 59 -7.31 -8.83 -3.96
N GLU A 60 -8.34 -9.38 -3.31
CA GLU A 60 -9.41 -8.58 -2.70
C GLU A 60 -8.88 -7.82 -1.48
N SER A 61 -8.89 -6.50 -1.58
CA SER A 61 -8.59 -5.61 -0.47
C SER A 61 -9.89 -4.95 -0.01
N THR A 62 -10.29 -5.22 1.23
CA THR A 62 -11.36 -4.45 1.89
C THR A 62 -10.70 -3.39 2.75
N GLY A 63 -10.56 -2.18 2.19
CA GLY A 63 -9.98 -1.07 2.91
C GLY A 63 -10.79 -0.72 4.16
N ALA A 64 -10.08 -0.47 5.28
CA ALA A 64 -10.67 0.20 6.43
C ALA A 64 -11.20 1.60 6.01
N ALA A 65 -12.09 2.15 6.83
CA ALA A 65 -12.64 3.50 6.63
C ALA A 65 -11.54 4.58 6.58
N ASP A 66 -10.38 4.30 7.16
CA ASP A 66 -9.30 5.27 7.38
C ASP A 66 -8.16 5.15 6.35
N GLN A 67 -7.21 6.08 6.42
CA GLN A 67 -5.98 6.07 5.61
C GLN A 67 -5.04 4.91 5.98
N LEU A 68 -4.25 4.44 5.02
CA LEU A 68 -3.07 3.63 5.35
C LEU A 68 -2.08 4.47 6.19
N PRO A 69 -1.50 3.91 7.26
CA PRO A 69 -0.66 4.66 8.20
C PRO A 69 0.74 4.96 7.65
N PHE A 70 1.05 4.60 6.41
CA PHE A 70 2.33 4.85 5.73
C PHE A 70 2.11 5.12 4.24
N TRP A 71 3.13 5.66 3.59
CA TRP A 71 3.29 5.62 2.14
C TRP A 71 3.84 4.26 1.75
N ASN A 72 3.21 3.61 0.78
CA ASN A 72 3.61 2.30 0.28
C ASN A 72 4.26 2.43 -1.09
N THR A 73 5.34 1.68 -1.32
CA THR A 73 5.99 1.58 -2.63
C THR A 73 6.16 0.11 -3.01
N VAL A 74 5.74 -0.23 -4.23
CA VAL A 74 5.91 -1.55 -4.84
C VAL A 74 7.01 -1.47 -5.90
N TYR A 75 8.00 -2.36 -5.81
CA TYR A 75 9.13 -2.43 -6.75
C TYR A 75 9.02 -3.57 -7.77
N ASP A 76 8.15 -4.55 -7.51
CA ASP A 76 8.02 -5.78 -8.32
C ASP A 76 7.37 -5.54 -9.69
N GLY A 77 6.81 -4.36 -9.91
CA GLY A 77 6.18 -3.94 -11.15
C GLY A 77 5.01 -2.99 -10.89
N ASP A 78 4.37 -2.59 -11.99
CA ASP A 78 3.16 -1.79 -11.89
C ASP A 78 2.04 -2.62 -11.26
N THR A 79 1.33 -2.01 -10.31
CA THR A 79 0.11 -2.58 -9.74
C THR A 79 -1.09 -1.86 -10.33
N TYR A 80 -2.21 -2.56 -10.50
CA TYR A 80 -3.45 -1.97 -10.96
C TYR A 80 -4.53 -2.14 -9.91
N LEU A 81 -5.25 -1.06 -9.59
CA LEU A 81 -6.35 -1.08 -8.66
C LEU A 81 -7.67 -0.92 -9.41
N TYR A 82 -8.55 -1.90 -9.27
CA TYR A 82 -9.93 -1.82 -9.74
C TYR A 82 -10.88 -1.56 -8.58
N ILE A 83 -11.71 -0.52 -8.69
CA ILE A 83 -12.71 -0.18 -7.69
C ILE A 83 -14.00 -0.94 -7.98
N VAL A 84 -14.17 -2.08 -7.31
CA VAL A 84 -15.39 -2.90 -7.42
C VAL A 84 -16.58 -2.15 -6.81
N HIS A 85 -16.38 -1.51 -5.65
CA HIS A 85 -17.42 -0.73 -4.99
C HIS A 85 -16.84 0.37 -4.08
N GLY A 86 -17.47 1.55 -4.12
CA GLY A 86 -17.12 2.71 -3.30
C GLY A 86 -16.25 3.72 -4.04
N SER A 87 -15.42 4.44 -3.28
CA SER A 87 -14.48 5.44 -3.79
C SER A 87 -13.17 5.43 -3.02
N VAL A 88 -12.09 5.79 -3.71
CA VAL A 88 -10.73 5.86 -3.17
C VAL A 88 -10.10 7.17 -3.60
N ARG A 89 -9.46 7.85 -2.66
CA ARG A 89 -8.48 8.88 -2.98
C ARG A 89 -7.09 8.27 -2.84
N VAL A 90 -6.24 8.47 -3.83
CA VAL A 90 -4.84 8.05 -3.80
C VAL A 90 -3.97 9.28 -4.01
N GLU A 91 -2.98 9.45 -3.16
CA GLU A 91 -1.93 10.45 -3.33
C GLU A 91 -0.63 9.77 -3.76
N PHE A 92 0.18 10.48 -4.54
CA PHE A 92 1.47 10.00 -5.07
C PHE A 92 2.60 10.96 -4.76
N LYS A 93 3.77 10.41 -4.40
CA LYS A 93 5.02 11.14 -4.23
C LYS A 93 6.23 10.32 -4.66
N GLU A 94 7.37 10.98 -4.76
CA GLU A 94 8.68 10.35 -4.87
C GLU A 94 8.95 9.42 -3.67
N THR A 95 9.51 8.24 -3.94
CA THR A 95 9.87 7.31 -2.85
C THR A 95 11.04 7.87 -2.06
N ASP A 96 10.91 7.91 -0.73
CA ASP A 96 11.89 8.50 0.20
C ASP A 96 12.19 10.00 -0.06
N GLY A 97 11.38 10.65 -0.90
CA GLY A 97 11.47 12.07 -1.23
C GLY A 97 10.19 12.84 -0.92
N ASP A 98 10.25 14.16 -1.11
CA ASP A 98 9.15 15.08 -0.82
C ASP A 98 8.41 15.56 -2.08
N GLU A 99 8.86 15.16 -3.28
CA GLU A 99 8.23 15.60 -4.52
C GLU A 99 6.87 14.92 -4.71
N HIS A 100 5.79 15.72 -4.73
CA HIS A 100 4.44 15.21 -4.97
C HIS A 100 4.11 15.14 -6.46
N TYR A 101 3.63 13.98 -6.90
CA TYR A 101 3.21 13.75 -8.29
C TYR A 101 1.71 13.99 -8.51
N GLY A 102 0.92 14.07 -7.44
CA GLY A 102 -0.51 14.38 -7.49
C GLY A 102 -1.35 13.25 -6.93
N GLY A 103 -2.49 12.95 -7.56
CA GLY A 103 -3.41 11.93 -7.04
C GLY A 103 -4.56 11.56 -7.96
N TYR A 104 -5.23 10.46 -7.57
CA TYR A 104 -6.50 10.03 -8.13
C TYR A 104 -7.63 10.20 -7.12
N LEU A 105 -8.81 10.51 -7.63
CA LEU A 105 -10.08 10.26 -6.98
C LEU A 105 -10.82 9.22 -7.82
N ALA A 106 -10.68 7.95 -7.46
CA ALA A 106 -11.29 6.83 -8.14
C ALA A 106 -12.63 6.43 -7.51
N ARG A 107 -13.53 5.92 -8.34
CA ARG A 107 -14.91 5.56 -8.04
C ARG A 107 -15.21 4.20 -8.64
N THR A 108 -16.36 3.64 -8.30
CA THR A 108 -16.80 2.34 -8.80
C THR A 108 -16.68 2.23 -10.32
N GLY A 109 -16.02 1.17 -10.77
CA GLY A 109 -15.72 0.91 -12.18
C GLY A 109 -14.39 1.46 -12.67
N ASP A 110 -13.70 2.31 -11.91
CA ASP A 110 -12.37 2.78 -12.29
C ASP A 110 -11.31 1.70 -12.09
N LEU A 111 -10.49 1.51 -13.12
CA LEU A 111 -9.23 0.79 -13.11
C LEU A 111 -8.11 1.80 -13.32
N PHE A 112 -7.13 1.82 -12.43
CA PHE A 112 -6.00 2.73 -12.54
C PHE A 112 -4.69 2.09 -12.12
N LYS A 113 -3.60 2.64 -12.66
CA LYS A 113 -2.23 2.18 -12.40
C LYS A 113 -1.66 2.85 -11.14
N LEU A 114 -1.12 2.04 -10.24
CA LEU A 114 -0.17 2.39 -9.19
C LEU A 114 1.23 2.12 -9.74
N PRO A 115 1.99 3.16 -10.15
CA PRO A 115 3.25 2.95 -10.85
C PRO A 115 4.31 2.31 -9.96
N ASN A 116 5.16 1.47 -10.56
CA ASN A 116 6.30 0.91 -9.86
C ASN A 116 7.22 2.02 -9.31
N ALA A 117 7.84 1.77 -8.15
CA ALA A 117 8.78 2.69 -7.49
C ALA A 117 8.22 4.10 -7.17
N VAL A 118 6.89 4.28 -7.20
CA VAL A 118 6.21 5.50 -6.78
C VAL A 118 5.50 5.25 -5.44
N ALA A 119 5.80 6.09 -4.46
CA ALA A 119 5.16 6.04 -3.16
C ALA A 119 3.71 6.51 -3.28
N HIS A 120 2.79 5.74 -2.71
CA HIS A 120 1.37 6.06 -2.74
C HIS A 120 0.71 5.85 -1.38
N ARG A 121 -0.34 6.62 -1.12
CA ARG A 121 -1.15 6.50 0.10
C ARG A 121 -2.63 6.52 -0.27
N THR A 122 -3.37 5.55 0.24
CA THR A 122 -4.81 5.40 -0.07
C THR A 122 -5.68 5.87 1.09
N PHE A 123 -6.80 6.50 0.74
CA PHE A 123 -7.82 7.00 1.64
C PHE A 123 -9.19 6.54 1.15
N SER A 124 -10.11 6.26 2.08
CA SER A 124 -11.52 6.14 1.68
C SER A 124 -12.02 7.51 1.22
N GLY A 125 -12.65 7.58 0.04
CA GLY A 125 -13.16 8.84 -0.50
C GLY A 125 -14.35 9.40 0.28
N ASP A 126 -15.09 8.54 0.99
CA ASP A 126 -16.29 8.88 1.77
C ASP A 126 -16.24 8.40 3.23
N GLY A 127 -15.07 7.92 3.69
CA GLY A 127 -14.90 7.37 5.04
C GLY A 127 -15.61 6.02 5.24
N LYS A 128 -16.05 5.34 4.19
CA LYS A 128 -16.70 4.02 4.28
C LYS A 128 -15.80 2.90 3.79
N ARG A 129 -16.23 1.67 4.11
CA ARG A 129 -15.61 0.44 3.63
C ARG A 129 -15.74 0.37 2.10
N ARG A 130 -14.66 -0.04 1.47
CA ARG A 130 -14.57 -0.22 0.01
C ARG A 130 -14.25 -1.67 -0.33
N VAL A 131 -14.59 -2.06 -1.54
CA VAL A 131 -14.15 -3.33 -2.13
C VAL A 131 -13.29 -2.98 -3.33
N THR A 132 -12.01 -3.35 -3.27
CA THR A 132 -11.06 -3.15 -4.35
C THR A 132 -10.41 -4.46 -4.73
N LEU A 133 -10.08 -4.59 -6.01
CA LEU A 133 -9.29 -5.70 -6.53
C LEU A 133 -7.93 -5.15 -6.95
N GLU A 134 -6.89 -5.64 -6.30
CA GLU A 134 -5.51 -5.35 -6.63
C GLU A 134 -4.99 -6.42 -7.59
N ILE A 135 -4.41 -5.97 -8.70
CA ILE A 135 -3.83 -6.80 -9.76
C ILE A 135 -2.35 -6.48 -9.79
N MET A 136 -1.53 -7.46 -9.45
CA MET A 136 -0.13 -7.28 -9.08
C MET A 136 0.70 -8.46 -9.57
N PRO A 137 2.00 -8.27 -9.84
CA PRO A 137 2.92 -9.38 -10.04
C PRO A 137 2.86 -10.34 -8.85
N ASP A 138 2.90 -11.65 -9.13
CA ASP A 138 2.96 -12.67 -8.08
C ASP A 138 4.25 -12.51 -7.26
N ASN A 139 4.12 -12.38 -5.94
CA ASN A 139 5.25 -12.29 -5.02
C ASN A 139 5.40 -13.63 -4.26
N PRO A 140 6.46 -14.41 -4.54
CA PRO A 140 6.62 -15.73 -3.94
C PRO A 140 6.83 -15.68 -2.42
N LEU A 141 7.22 -14.53 -1.87
CA LEU A 141 7.40 -14.36 -0.42
C LEU A 141 6.08 -14.48 0.34
N TRP A 142 4.95 -14.14 -0.29
CA TRP A 142 3.64 -14.22 0.35
C TRP A 142 3.21 -15.65 0.67
N ALA A 143 3.71 -16.64 -0.08
CA ALA A 143 3.48 -18.05 0.22
C ALA A 143 4.14 -18.49 1.53
N LEU A 144 5.11 -17.72 2.04
CA LEU A 144 5.83 -18.01 3.28
C LEU A 144 5.17 -17.38 4.52
N ARG A 145 4.15 -16.52 4.34
CA ARG A 145 3.47 -15.85 5.46
C ARG A 145 2.86 -16.86 6.42
N GLY A 146 3.11 -16.69 7.72
CA GLY A 146 2.58 -17.54 8.79
C GLY A 146 3.23 -18.93 8.86
N THR A 147 4.25 -19.19 8.05
CA THR A 147 4.98 -20.47 8.10
C THR A 147 6.08 -20.47 9.16
N ARG A 148 6.55 -19.28 9.58
CA ARG A 148 7.65 -19.10 10.52
C ARG A 148 7.12 -18.69 11.90
N PRO A 149 7.54 -19.33 13.00
CA PRO A 149 7.16 -18.89 14.33
C PRO A 149 7.87 -17.57 14.65
N ILE A 150 7.09 -16.56 15.08
CA ILE A 150 7.61 -15.28 15.54
C ILE A 150 7.60 -15.25 17.06
N THR A 151 8.76 -15.08 17.68
CA THR A 151 8.88 -14.82 19.12
C THR A 151 8.67 -13.34 19.40
N VAL A 152 7.74 -13.00 20.28
CA VAL A 152 7.53 -11.61 20.71
C VAL A 152 8.73 -11.13 21.53
N ASP A 153 9.29 -9.98 21.16
CA ASP A 153 10.37 -9.32 21.89
C ASP A 153 9.90 -7.96 22.43
N ARG A 154 9.96 -7.82 23.76
CA ARG A 154 9.55 -6.60 24.49
C ARG A 154 10.74 -5.71 24.87
N SER A 155 11.91 -5.94 24.28
CA SER A 155 13.11 -5.13 24.53
C SER A 155 12.97 -3.68 24.07
N GLY A 156 12.10 -3.43 23.08
CA GLY A 156 12.00 -2.12 22.43
C GLY A 156 13.25 -1.78 21.61
N SER A 157 14.09 -2.75 21.25
CA SER A 157 15.35 -2.50 20.56
C SER A 157 15.69 -3.59 19.55
N ILE A 158 16.28 -3.22 18.42
CA ILE A 158 16.82 -4.15 17.43
C ILE A 158 17.94 -3.49 16.63
N GLY A 159 19.08 -4.17 16.50
CA GLY A 159 20.27 -3.58 15.89
C GLY A 159 20.65 -2.27 16.58
N GLY A 160 20.88 -1.22 15.80
CA GLY A 160 21.13 0.15 16.25
C GLY A 160 19.88 0.99 16.51
N PHE A 161 18.68 0.41 16.50
CA PHE A 161 17.41 1.10 16.76
C PHE A 161 16.90 0.84 18.18
N THR A 162 16.46 1.90 18.84
CA THR A 162 15.71 1.82 20.10
C THR A 162 14.40 2.59 19.95
N PHE A 163 13.31 2.00 20.41
CA PHE A 163 11.96 2.55 20.38
C PHE A 163 11.52 2.82 21.81
N THR A 164 11.15 4.07 22.10
CA THR A 164 10.62 4.46 23.42
C THR A 164 9.21 4.98 23.25
N VAL A 165 8.23 4.27 23.82
CA VAL A 165 6.84 4.69 23.81
C VAL A 165 6.65 5.86 24.79
N ARG A 166 6.11 6.98 24.30
CA ARG A 166 5.75 8.16 25.08
C ARG A 166 4.24 8.42 24.96
N ASP A 167 3.76 9.45 25.63
CA ASP A 167 2.33 9.76 25.66
C ASP A 167 1.78 10.11 24.27
N GLN A 168 2.52 10.91 23.48
CA GLN A 168 2.07 11.43 22.18
C GLN A 168 2.75 10.77 20.98
N ASP A 169 3.93 10.20 21.19
CA ASP A 169 4.77 9.65 20.12
C ASP A 169 5.49 8.37 20.56
N VAL A 170 6.14 7.74 19.59
CA VAL A 170 7.20 6.76 19.82
C VAL A 170 8.49 7.42 19.35
N LEU A 171 9.44 7.60 20.27
CA LEU A 171 10.77 8.09 19.92
C LEU A 171 11.59 6.94 19.36
N VAL A 172 12.13 7.11 18.17
CA VAL A 172 13.09 6.19 17.56
C VAL A 172 14.48 6.81 17.65
N THR A 173 15.37 6.16 18.41
CA THR A 173 16.76 6.60 18.62
C THR A 173 17.71 5.68 17.86
N THR A 174 18.69 6.30 17.19
CA THR A 174 19.79 5.63 16.51
C THR A 174 21.10 6.38 16.75
N ARG A 175 22.21 5.88 16.21
CA ARG A 175 23.49 6.62 16.22
C ARG A 175 23.49 7.91 15.39
N ALA A 176 22.53 8.08 14.46
CA ALA A 176 22.44 9.28 13.63
C ALA A 176 21.57 10.37 14.26
N GLY A 177 20.80 10.04 15.31
CA GLY A 177 19.92 10.97 15.99
C GLY A 177 18.59 10.31 16.38
N GLU A 178 17.60 11.18 16.61
CA GLU A 178 16.28 10.79 17.08
C GLU A 178 15.20 11.31 16.12
N ILE A 179 14.16 10.51 15.91
CA ILE A 179 12.92 10.93 15.24
C ILE A 179 11.72 10.57 16.12
N ALA A 180 10.67 11.38 16.06
CA ALA A 180 9.42 11.13 16.77
C ALA A 180 8.32 10.72 15.78
N CYS A 181 7.74 9.54 15.98
CA CYS A 181 6.62 9.04 15.19
C CYS A 181 5.32 9.20 15.98
N PRO A 182 4.27 9.85 15.46
CA PRO A 182 3.00 9.99 16.16
C PRO A 182 2.44 8.63 16.60
N ARG A 183 2.08 8.52 17.89
CA ARG A 183 1.75 7.23 18.52
C ARG A 183 0.63 6.47 17.80
N ASP A 184 -0.42 7.17 17.40
CA ASP A 184 -1.57 6.59 16.70
C ASP A 184 -1.19 6.02 15.31
N THR A 185 -0.51 6.82 14.49
CA THR A 185 -0.07 6.40 13.16
C THR A 185 0.94 5.26 13.25
N PHE A 186 1.90 5.36 14.17
CA PHE A 186 2.89 4.31 14.42
C PHE A 186 2.24 2.98 14.84
N GLY A 187 1.30 3.01 15.79
CA GLY A 187 0.57 1.82 16.22
C GLY A 187 -0.22 1.16 15.10
N ARG A 188 -0.91 1.96 14.26
CA ARG A 188 -1.61 1.44 13.08
C ARG A 188 -0.64 0.82 12.07
N ALA A 189 0.52 1.44 11.85
CA ALA A 189 1.56 0.90 10.97
C ALA A 189 2.10 -0.44 11.47
N LEU A 190 2.42 -0.54 12.76
CA LEU A 190 2.90 -1.79 13.36
C LEU A 190 1.86 -2.91 13.29
N ARG A 191 0.56 -2.61 13.44
CA ARG A 191 -0.51 -3.60 13.25
C ARG A 191 -0.50 -4.16 11.84
N ALA A 192 -0.44 -3.29 10.83
CA ALA A 192 -0.40 -3.71 9.44
C ALA A 192 0.88 -4.52 9.14
N LEU A 193 2.05 -3.99 9.49
CA LEU A 193 3.33 -4.67 9.28
C LEU A 193 3.41 -6.01 10.00
N SER A 194 2.89 -6.12 11.23
CA SER A 194 2.89 -7.39 11.99
C SER A 194 1.88 -8.41 11.47
N ALA A 195 0.72 -7.97 11.00
CA ALA A 195 -0.31 -8.85 10.42
C ALA A 195 0.14 -9.47 9.09
N TRP A 196 0.98 -8.76 8.34
CA TRP A 196 1.50 -9.20 7.05
C TRP A 196 2.96 -9.65 7.11
N GLU A 197 3.55 -9.79 8.30
CA GLU A 197 4.95 -10.22 8.49
C GLU A 197 5.92 -9.43 7.61
N LEU A 198 5.74 -8.11 7.57
CA LEU A 198 6.49 -7.12 6.78
C LEU A 198 6.26 -7.16 5.26
N HIS A 199 5.54 -8.14 4.71
CA HIS A 199 5.34 -8.38 3.27
C HIS A 199 4.52 -7.33 2.50
N LEU A 200 4.54 -6.10 2.97
CA LEU A 200 3.96 -4.91 2.35
C LEU A 200 5.02 -4.11 1.56
N GLY A 201 6.18 -4.69 1.22
CA GLY A 201 7.22 -4.01 0.43
C GLY A 201 7.90 -2.88 1.20
N HIS A 202 7.92 -1.67 0.62
CA HIS A 202 8.56 -0.50 1.20
C HIS A 202 7.53 0.46 1.79
N ASN A 203 7.65 0.74 3.08
CA ASN A 203 6.64 1.44 3.88
C ASN A 203 7.28 2.59 4.66
N GLU A 204 6.98 3.81 4.25
CA GLU A 204 7.48 5.05 4.85
C GLU A 204 6.42 5.66 5.77
N LEU A 205 6.73 5.73 7.07
CA LEU A 205 5.87 6.33 8.09
C LEU A 205 6.10 7.84 8.17
N ASP A 206 5.06 8.56 8.59
CA ASP A 206 5.18 9.96 8.93
C ASP A 206 6.23 10.15 10.05
N GLY A 207 7.20 11.03 9.83
CA GLY A 207 8.37 11.21 10.70
C GLY A 207 9.66 10.58 10.18
N GLY A 208 9.61 9.85 9.06
CA GLY A 208 10.79 9.40 8.32
C GLY A 208 11.32 8.02 8.70
N LEU A 209 10.57 7.23 9.48
CA LEU A 209 10.87 5.81 9.67
C LEU A 209 10.41 5.01 8.46
N THR A 210 11.30 4.23 7.85
CA THR A 210 10.97 3.39 6.70
C THR A 210 11.30 1.94 6.98
N VAL A 211 10.39 1.04 6.60
CA VAL A 211 10.55 -0.42 6.66
C VAL A 211 10.46 -0.97 5.24
N HIS A 212 11.54 -1.60 4.76
CA HIS A 212 11.59 -2.24 3.46
C HIS A 212 11.83 -3.74 3.62
N ASP A 213 10.81 -4.53 3.33
CA ASP A 213 10.91 -6.00 3.33
C ASP A 213 11.70 -6.52 2.12
N GLN A 214 12.64 -7.43 2.40
CA GLN A 214 13.46 -8.13 1.40
C GLN A 214 13.33 -9.65 1.54
N GLY A 215 12.25 -10.13 2.17
CA GLY A 215 11.93 -11.54 2.37
C GLY A 215 12.44 -12.05 3.72
N GLU A 216 13.69 -12.51 3.78
CA GLU A 216 14.25 -13.02 5.05
C GLU A 216 14.77 -11.89 5.95
N THR A 217 15.20 -10.80 5.32
CA THR A 217 15.70 -9.61 5.98
C THR A 217 14.79 -8.43 5.69
N ALA A 218 14.84 -7.42 6.53
CA ALA A 218 14.20 -6.14 6.29
C ALA A 218 15.21 -5.02 6.52
N VAL A 219 15.17 -3.98 5.70
CA VAL A 219 15.94 -2.76 5.93
C VAL A 219 15.07 -1.80 6.72
N LEU A 220 15.57 -1.41 7.89
CA LEU A 220 14.97 -0.35 8.71
C LEU A 220 15.79 0.92 8.52
N MET A 221 15.11 2.03 8.23
CA MET A 221 15.77 3.29 7.85
C MET A 221 15.17 4.48 8.58
N VAL A 222 16.01 5.46 8.88
CA VAL A 222 15.68 6.82 9.29
C VAL A 222 16.62 7.78 8.57
N PRO A 223 16.38 9.11 8.56
CA PRO A 223 17.30 10.04 7.94
C PRO A 223 18.74 9.87 8.45
N GLY A 224 19.66 9.54 7.54
CA GLY A 224 21.09 9.36 7.86
C GLY A 224 21.47 8.02 8.49
N TYR A 225 20.55 7.06 8.68
CA TYR A 225 20.87 5.73 9.18
C TYR A 225 19.98 4.63 8.59
N ALA A 226 20.61 3.54 8.18
CA ALA A 226 19.93 2.36 7.67
C ALA A 226 20.64 1.10 8.18
N GLU A 227 19.86 0.06 8.46
CA GLU A 227 20.39 -1.24 8.89
C GLU A 227 19.54 -2.37 8.31
N THR A 228 20.21 -3.40 7.79
CA THR A 228 19.55 -4.65 7.38
C THR A 228 19.47 -5.57 8.60
N LEU A 229 18.25 -5.98 8.93
CA LEU A 229 17.91 -6.78 10.11
C LEU A 229 17.25 -8.09 9.70
N ASP A 230 17.27 -9.08 10.60
CA ASP A 230 16.46 -10.28 10.44
C ASP A 230 14.97 -9.91 10.52
N GLY A 231 14.18 -10.28 9.50
CA GLY A 231 12.78 -9.89 9.39
C GLY A 231 11.90 -10.51 10.48
N THR A 232 12.24 -11.72 10.94
CA THR A 232 11.50 -12.41 12.00
C THR A 232 11.73 -11.72 13.35
N ALA A 233 12.97 -11.37 13.66
CA ALA A 233 13.33 -10.62 14.86
C ALA A 233 12.69 -9.23 14.85
N LEU A 234 12.71 -8.51 13.71
CA LEU A 234 12.06 -7.21 13.58
C LEU A 234 10.55 -7.30 13.82
N THR A 235 9.89 -8.30 13.23
CA THR A 235 8.48 -8.58 13.48
C THR A 235 8.21 -8.89 14.95
N GLY A 236 9.12 -9.61 15.62
CA GLY A 236 9.07 -9.90 17.05
C GLY A 236 9.06 -8.64 17.92
N VAL A 237 9.95 -7.68 17.62
CA VAL A 237 10.00 -6.37 18.29
C VAL A 237 8.75 -5.54 18.02
N PHE A 238 8.27 -5.52 16.77
CA PHE A 238 7.03 -4.82 16.43
C PHE A 238 5.81 -5.37 17.18
N ARG A 239 5.72 -6.69 17.36
CA ARG A 239 4.67 -7.31 18.19
C ARG A 239 4.82 -6.92 19.66
N GLY A 240 6.03 -6.85 20.20
CA GLY A 240 6.24 -6.39 21.58
C GLY A 240 5.89 -4.92 21.79
N LEU A 241 6.17 -4.06 20.80
CA LEU A 241 5.75 -2.66 20.81
C LEU A 241 4.23 -2.51 20.73
N LEU A 242 3.52 -3.38 20.00
CA LEU A 242 2.06 -3.42 20.00
C LEU A 242 1.48 -3.76 21.38
N ASP A 243 2.08 -4.71 22.11
CA ASP A 243 1.70 -5.00 23.50
C ASP A 243 1.86 -3.75 24.38
N GLU A 244 3.00 -3.07 24.30
CA GLU A 244 3.32 -1.87 25.08
C GLU A 244 2.38 -0.68 24.75
N LEU A 245 2.00 -0.54 23.49
CA LEU A 245 1.05 0.48 23.05
C LEU A 245 -0.39 0.20 23.52
N GLY A 246 -0.69 -1.02 24.00
CA GLY A 246 -2.03 -1.48 24.33
C GLY A 246 -2.86 -1.79 23.08
N LEU A 247 -2.21 -2.22 22.00
CA LEU A 247 -2.79 -2.36 20.67
C LEU A 247 -2.68 -3.78 20.08
N ALA A 248 -2.13 -4.74 20.82
CA ALA A 248 -2.04 -6.15 20.43
C ALA A 248 -3.40 -6.87 20.37
#